data_AF-A0A317EMM4-F1
#
_entry.id   AF-A0A317EMM4-F1
#
_cell.length_a   1.000
_cell.length_b   1.000
_cell.length_c   1.000
_cell.angle_alpha   90.00
_cell.angle_beta   90.00
_cell.angle_gamma   90.00
#
_symmetry.space_group_name_H-M   'P 1'
#
loop_
_entity.id
_entity.type
_entity.pdbx_description
1 polymer ?
#
loop_
_entity_poly.entity_id
_entity_poly.type
_entity_poly.pdbx_seq_one_letter_code
_entity_poly.pdbx_strand_id
1 'polypeptide(L)'
;MNTIEQQLWDYIDGQLEGELKKSIEDKIHSDPQVKLQYEAFLSLNLTLSKLDLEEPSMSFIRNVTEEIASVPAPVSMKTKVDTRIIYGIGGFFVACIFGILGFLAYNTNFTIPSFNFDLTFDTQKIITPTTINIFLFVDLILGLIFIDYYLRKRKSKFLIDEPAA
;
A
#
# COMPACT_ATOMS: atom_id res chain seq x y z
N MET A 1 -13.70 2.32 15.33
CA MET A 1 -14.77 2.80 16.25
C MET A 1 -15.53 1.56 16.68
N ASN A 2 -15.34 1.08 17.91
CA ASN A 2 -16.14 -0.05 18.40
C ASN A 2 -17.54 0.47 18.72
N THR A 3 -18.56 -0.16 18.15
CA THR A 3 -19.96 0.17 18.42
C THR A 3 -20.35 -0.32 19.82
N ILE A 4 -21.38 0.29 20.43
CA ILE A 4 -21.88 -0.12 21.76
C ILE A 4 -22.22 -1.61 21.79
N GLU A 5 -22.73 -2.15 20.68
CA GLU A 5 -23.02 -3.58 20.50
C GLU A 5 -21.76 -4.45 20.59
N GLN A 6 -20.66 -4.05 19.95
CA GLN A 6 -19.39 -4.78 20.02
C GLN A 6 -18.84 -4.81 21.44
N GLN A 7 -18.90 -3.68 22.15
CA GLN A 7 -18.50 -3.62 23.56
C GLN A 7 -19.37 -4.50 24.47
N LEU A 8 -20.64 -4.72 24.10
CA LEU A 8 -21.56 -5.59 24.83
C LEU A 8 -21.26 -7.08 24.59
N TRP A 9 -20.90 -7.45 23.36
CA TRP A 9 -20.41 -8.79 23.02
C TRP A 9 -19.09 -9.10 23.73
N ASP A 10 -18.12 -8.18 23.63
CA ASP A 10 -16.83 -8.34 24.30
C ASP A 10 -16.99 -8.43 25.84
N TYR A 11 -18.05 -7.83 26.42
CA TYR A 11 -18.41 -7.98 27.84
C TYR A 11 -19.00 -9.36 28.16
N ILE A 12 -19.89 -9.88 27.31
CA ILE A 12 -20.48 -11.23 27.45
C ILE A 12 -19.40 -12.31 27.32
N ASP A 13 -18.43 -12.13 26.43
CA ASP A 13 -17.31 -13.05 26.20
C ASP A 13 -16.17 -12.90 27.23
N GLY A 14 -16.26 -11.91 28.13
CA GLY A 14 -15.25 -11.69 29.18
C GLY A 14 -13.92 -11.11 28.67
N GLN A 15 -13.89 -10.54 27.47
CA GLN A 15 -12.71 -9.93 26.83
C GLN A 15 -12.49 -8.45 27.23
N LEU A 16 -13.39 -7.85 28.02
CA LEU A 16 -13.23 -6.49 28.56
C LEU A 16 -12.53 -6.46 29.92
N GLU A 17 -11.43 -5.72 30.02
CA GLU A 17 -10.72 -5.49 31.28
C GLU A 17 -11.03 -4.11 31.93
N GLY A 18 -11.06 -4.13 33.28
CA GLY A 18 -10.92 -2.96 34.15
C GLY A 18 -11.98 -1.86 34.01
N GLU A 19 -11.59 -0.75 33.38
CA GLU A 19 -12.37 0.50 33.33
C GLU A 19 -13.54 0.42 32.33
N LEU A 20 -13.33 -0.27 31.20
CA LEU A 20 -14.36 -0.45 30.18
C LEU A 20 -15.49 -1.35 30.68
N LYS A 21 -15.17 -2.35 31.50
CA LYS A 21 -16.16 -3.24 32.12
C LYS A 21 -17.12 -2.46 33.03
N LYS A 22 -16.58 -1.58 33.88
CA LYS A 22 -17.39 -0.72 34.77
C LYS A 22 -18.22 0.30 33.98
N SER A 23 -17.64 0.90 32.94
CA SER A 23 -18.38 1.84 32.08
C SER A 23 -19.55 1.18 31.34
N ILE A 24 -19.39 -0.07 30.90
CA ILE A 24 -20.48 -0.84 30.28
C ILE A 24 -21.51 -1.27 31.31
N GLU A 25 -21.10 -1.69 32.51
CA GLU A 25 -22.01 -2.02 33.61
C GLU A 25 -22.87 -0.82 34.02
N ASP A 26 -22.25 0.36 34.16
CA ASP A 26 -22.95 1.62 34.43
C ASP A 26 -23.92 1.98 33.29
N LYS A 27 -23.55 1.71 32.03
CA LYS A 27 -24.43 1.93 30.86
C LYS A 27 -25.59 0.95 30.79
N ILE A 28 -25.39 -0.32 31.16
CA ILE A 28 -26.45 -1.33 31.27
C ILE A 28 -27.47 -0.92 32.36
N HIS A 29 -26.99 -0.32 33.46
CA HIS A 29 -27.86 0.17 34.53
C HIS A 29 -28.54 1.51 34.22
N SER A 30 -27.89 2.40 33.47
CA SER A 30 -28.39 3.74 33.18
C SER A 30 -29.33 3.82 31.97
N ASP A 31 -29.20 2.93 30.98
CA ASP A 31 -29.97 3.00 29.74
C ASP A 31 -30.87 1.76 29.53
N PRO A 32 -32.20 1.92 29.52
CA PRO A 32 -33.13 0.81 29.29
C PRO A 32 -32.99 0.17 27.90
N GLN A 33 -32.52 0.90 26.88
CA GLN A 33 -32.30 0.34 25.53
C GLN A 33 -31.10 -0.62 25.52
N VAL A 34 -30.01 -0.24 26.18
CA VAL A 34 -28.79 -1.07 26.30
C VAL A 34 -29.07 -2.34 27.10
N LYS A 35 -29.89 -2.24 28.15
CA LYS A 35 -30.32 -3.41 28.93
C LYS A 35 -31.10 -4.43 28.09
N LEU A 36 -32.04 -3.96 27.26
CA LEU A 36 -32.81 -4.85 26.38
C LEU A 36 -31.91 -5.54 25.35
N GLN A 37 -30.94 -4.82 24.78
CA GLN A 37 -29.95 -5.40 23.86
C GLN A 37 -29.07 -6.45 24.54
N TYR A 38 -28.63 -6.18 25.79
CA TYR A 38 -27.87 -7.13 26.59
C TYR A 38 -28.64 -8.41 26.87
N GLU A 39 -29.89 -8.31 27.32
CA GLU A 39 -30.75 -9.47 27.59
C GLU A 39 -31.01 -10.29 26.32
N ALA A 40 -31.20 -9.63 25.17
CA ALA A 40 -31.34 -10.28 23.88
C ALA A 40 -30.07 -11.06 23.50
N PHE A 41 -28.88 -10.46 23.60
CA PHE A 41 -27.62 -11.13 23.29
C PHE A 41 -27.31 -12.27 24.25
N LEU A 42 -27.60 -12.11 25.55
CA LEU A 42 -27.46 -13.18 26.53
C LEU A 42 -28.39 -14.36 26.21
N SER A 43 -29.64 -14.09 25.85
CA SER A 43 -30.60 -15.13 25.47
C SER A 43 -30.17 -15.90 24.21
N LEU A 44 -29.57 -15.19 23.25
CA LEU A 44 -29.03 -15.77 22.02
C LEU A 44 -27.81 -16.64 22.32
N ASN A 45 -26.86 -16.16 23.13
CA ASN A 45 -25.69 -16.92 23.54
C ASN A 45 -26.07 -18.22 24.27
N LEU A 46 -27.04 -18.15 25.17
CA LEU A 46 -27.57 -19.34 25.87
C LEU A 46 -28.28 -20.31 24.93
N THR A 47 -28.92 -19.81 23.86
CA THR A 47 -29.59 -20.66 22.86
C THR A 47 -28.56 -21.35 21.97
N LEU A 48 -27.52 -20.63 21.54
CA LEU A 48 -26.40 -21.19 20.78
C LEU A 48 -25.59 -22.20 21.61
N SER A 49 -25.40 -21.94 22.91
CA SER A 49 -24.70 -22.87 23.80
C SER A 49 -25.46 -24.18 24.03
N LYS A 50 -26.77 -24.18 23.81
CA LYS A 50 -27.63 -25.38 23.89
C LYS A 50 -27.75 -26.11 22.55
N LEU A 51 -27.31 -25.49 21.46
CA LEU A 51 -27.20 -26.15 20.18
C LEU A 51 -26.01 -27.10 20.31
N ASP A 52 -26.29 -28.40 20.43
CA ASP A 52 -25.24 -29.41 20.43
C ASP A 52 -24.52 -29.28 19.09
N LEU A 53 -23.23 -28.94 19.13
CA LEU A 53 -22.41 -28.91 17.92
C LEU A 53 -22.18 -30.37 17.52
N GLU A 54 -23.13 -30.93 16.77
CA GLU A 54 -22.96 -32.23 16.14
C GLU A 54 -21.70 -32.16 15.25
N GLU A 55 -20.76 -33.06 15.51
CA GLU A 55 -19.56 -33.14 14.69
C GLU A 55 -19.97 -33.42 13.23
N PRO A 56 -19.48 -32.64 12.26
CA PRO A 56 -19.84 -32.86 10.87
C PRO A 56 -19.42 -34.26 10.44
N SER A 57 -20.16 -34.85 9.50
CA SER A 57 -19.83 -36.19 9.00
C SER A 57 -18.38 -36.29 8.49
N MET A 58 -17.71 -37.41 8.75
CA MET A 58 -16.35 -37.67 8.27
C MET A 58 -16.22 -37.52 6.75
N SER A 59 -17.27 -37.83 5.99
CA SER A 59 -17.33 -37.61 4.54
C SER A 59 -17.34 -36.14 4.16
N PHE A 60 -18.02 -35.28 4.92
CA PHE A 60 -18.05 -33.84 4.66
C PHE A 60 -16.69 -33.20 4.92
N ILE A 61 -16.05 -33.53 6.05
CA ILE A 61 -14.69 -33.06 6.37
C ILE A 61 -13.72 -33.45 5.25
N ARG A 62 -13.75 -34.71 4.81
CA ARG A 62 -12.89 -35.19 3.73
C ARG A 62 -13.12 -34.42 2.43
N ASN A 63 -14.37 -34.27 2.00
CA ASN A 63 -14.71 -33.62 0.74
C ASN A 63 -14.28 -32.14 0.74
N VAL A 64 -14.56 -31.40 1.82
CA VAL A 64 -14.19 -29.99 1.95
C VAL A 64 -12.67 -29.81 2.01
N THR A 65 -11.96 -30.67 2.76
CA THR A 65 -10.50 -30.56 2.89
C THR A 65 -9.80 -30.89 1.58
N GLU A 66 -10.29 -31.88 0.84
CA GLU A 66 -9.76 -32.25 -0.47
C GLU A 66 -9.99 -31.13 -1.50
N GLU A 67 -11.15 -30.50 -1.49
CA GLU A 67 -11.46 -29.36 -2.37
C GLU A 67 -10.61 -28.14 -2.03
N ILE A 68 -10.42 -27.81 -0.74
CA ILE A 68 -9.55 -26.69 -0.31
C ILE A 68 -8.09 -26.97 -0.64
N ALA A 69 -7.60 -28.20 -0.46
CA ALA A 69 -6.23 -28.57 -0.78
C ALA A 69 -5.94 -28.53 -2.29
N SER A 70 -6.97 -28.73 -3.12
CA SER A 70 -6.87 -28.60 -4.58
C SER A 70 -6.75 -27.14 -5.03
N VAL A 71 -7.18 -26.18 -4.21
CA VAL A 71 -7.01 -24.75 -4.49
C VAL A 71 -5.56 -24.38 -4.15
N PRO A 72 -4.77 -23.89 -5.12
CA PRO A 72 -3.41 -23.44 -4.82
C PRO A 72 -3.49 -22.31 -3.79
N ALA A 73 -2.73 -22.47 -2.69
CA ALA A 73 -2.65 -21.46 -1.64
C ALA A 73 -2.40 -20.07 -2.25
N PRO A 74 -3.04 -19.01 -1.75
CA PRO A 74 -2.91 -17.67 -2.32
C PRO A 74 -1.44 -17.26 -2.25
N VAL A 75 -0.75 -17.40 -3.38
CA VAL A 75 0.62 -16.94 -3.53
C VAL A 75 0.59 -15.45 -3.31
N SER A 76 1.37 -14.96 -2.35
CA SER A 76 1.58 -13.53 -2.15
C SER A 76 1.93 -12.91 -3.50
N MET A 77 0.99 -12.15 -4.07
CA MET A 77 1.15 -11.49 -5.36
C MET A 77 2.19 -10.40 -5.19
N LYS A 78 3.48 -10.77 -5.18
CA LYS A 78 4.56 -9.81 -5.32
C LYS A 78 4.34 -9.15 -6.67
N THR A 79 3.97 -7.87 -6.65
CA THR A 79 3.79 -7.05 -7.84
C THR A 79 5.04 -7.21 -8.70
N LYS A 80 4.92 -7.95 -9.81
CA LYS A 80 6.00 -8.17 -10.76
C LYS A 80 6.24 -6.85 -11.49
N VAL A 81 7.04 -5.98 -10.90
CA VAL A 81 7.54 -4.81 -11.63
C VAL A 81 8.57 -5.32 -12.61
N ASP A 82 8.32 -5.11 -13.90
CA ASP A 82 9.27 -5.48 -14.95
C ASP A 82 10.52 -4.61 -14.82
N THR A 83 11.65 -5.26 -14.56
CA THR A 83 12.96 -4.61 -14.42
C THR A 83 13.39 -3.89 -15.71
N ARG A 84 12.85 -4.30 -16.87
CA ARG A 84 13.07 -3.62 -18.15
C ARG A 84 12.55 -2.18 -18.16
N ILE A 85 11.43 -1.91 -17.49
CA ILE A 85 10.85 -0.56 -17.39
C ILE A 85 11.76 0.34 -16.55
N ILE A 86 12.31 -0.20 -15.45
CA ILE A 86 13.26 0.51 -14.58
C ILE A 86 14.54 0.87 -15.35
N TYR A 87 15.08 -0.07 -16.13
CA TYR A 87 16.24 0.21 -16.98
C TYR A 87 15.92 1.18 -18.12
N GLY A 88 14.72 1.15 -18.69
CA GLY A 88 14.28 2.09 -19.73
C GLY A 88 14.22 3.53 -19.22
N ILE A 89 13.61 3.75 -18.05
CA ILE A 89 13.56 5.06 -17.41
C ILE A 89 14.96 5.54 -17.02
N GLY A 90 15.75 4.68 -16.36
CA GLY A 90 17.12 5.02 -15.98
C GLY A 90 18.02 5.36 -17.18
N GLY A 91 17.89 4.59 -18.27
CA GLY A 91 18.62 4.83 -19.52
C GLY A 91 18.24 6.16 -20.18
N PHE A 92 16.95 6.53 -20.15
CA PHE A 92 16.49 7.81 -20.69
C PHE A 92 17.11 9.01 -19.96
N PHE A 93 17.11 8.99 -18.61
CA PHE A 93 17.74 10.04 -17.82
C PHE A 93 19.24 10.17 -18.10
N VAL A 94 19.95 9.03 -18.17
CA VAL A 94 21.38 9.02 -18.51
C VAL A 94 21.60 9.61 -19.91
N ALA A 95 20.80 9.22 -20.90
CA ALA A 95 20.89 9.76 -22.26
C ALA A 95 20.61 11.27 -22.31
N CYS A 96 19.63 11.77 -21.56
CA CYS A 96 19.35 13.21 -21.45
C CYS A 96 20.50 13.99 -20.81
N ILE A 97 21.09 13.46 -19.73
CA ILE A 97 22.27 14.07 -19.09
C ILE A 97 23.44 14.11 -20.07
N PHE A 98 23.72 13.01 -20.78
CA PHE A 98 24.77 12.98 -21.81
C PHE A 98 24.47 13.94 -22.97
N GLY A 99 23.21 14.07 -23.37
CA GLY A 99 22.79 15.02 -24.41
C GLY A 99 23.06 16.46 -24.01
N ILE A 100 22.71 16.84 -22.77
CA ILE A 100 22.96 18.19 -22.24
C ILE A 100 24.46 18.43 -22.07
N LEU A 101 25.21 17.46 -21.54
CA LEU A 101 26.67 17.57 -21.39
C LEU A 101 27.38 17.68 -22.73
N GLY A 102 26.98 16.88 -23.73
CA GLY A 102 27.51 16.95 -25.09
C GLY A 102 27.16 18.29 -25.74
N PHE A 103 25.95 18.77 -25.54
CA PHE A 103 25.52 20.08 -26.01
C PHE A 103 26.32 21.22 -25.37
N LEU A 104 26.55 21.18 -24.05
CA LEU A 104 27.37 22.16 -23.34
C LEU A 104 28.83 22.09 -23.82
N ALA A 105 29.41 20.91 -23.96
CA ALA A 105 30.76 20.72 -24.48
C ALA A 105 30.91 21.28 -25.91
N TYR A 106 29.85 21.19 -26.73
CA TYR A 106 29.84 21.73 -28.08
C TYR A 106 29.67 23.26 -28.14
N ASN A 107 28.83 23.83 -27.29
CA ASN A 107 28.53 25.27 -27.29
C ASN A 107 29.52 26.09 -26.45
N THR A 108 30.38 25.44 -25.68
CA THR A 108 31.45 26.09 -24.92
C THR A 108 32.72 26.12 -25.76
N ASN A 109 33.25 27.32 -26.02
CA ASN A 109 34.60 27.47 -26.54
C ASN A 109 35.60 27.08 -25.45
N PHE A 110 35.87 25.78 -25.32
CA PHE A 110 37.02 25.29 -24.58
C PHE A 110 38.28 25.74 -25.31
N THR A 111 38.84 26.89 -24.93
CA THR A 111 40.17 27.31 -25.40
C THR A 111 41.21 26.37 -24.79
N ILE A 112 41.44 25.24 -25.47
CA ILE A 112 42.61 24.40 -25.32
C ILE A 112 43.55 24.80 -26.47
N PRO A 113 44.85 25.05 -26.25
CA PRO A 113 45.67 25.88 -27.15
C PRO A 113 45.98 25.31 -28.55
N SER A 114 45.27 24.31 -29.10
CA SER A 114 45.64 23.73 -30.41
C SER A 114 44.59 22.86 -31.15
N PHE A 115 43.30 22.89 -30.83
CA PHE A 115 42.31 22.14 -31.64
C PHE A 115 41.04 22.97 -31.90
N ASN A 116 40.93 23.49 -33.13
CA ASN A 116 39.72 24.14 -33.64
C ASN A 116 38.94 23.15 -34.50
N PHE A 117 37.79 22.68 -34.00
CA PHE A 117 36.76 22.01 -34.78
C PHE A 117 35.54 22.93 -34.83
N ASP A 118 35.29 23.53 -35.99
CA ASP A 118 34.16 24.43 -36.20
C ASP A 118 33.01 23.65 -36.82
N LEU A 119 32.08 23.22 -35.97
CA LEU A 119 30.80 22.69 -36.40
C LEU A 119 29.77 23.78 -36.09
N THR A 120 29.25 24.44 -37.11
CA THR A 120 28.21 25.46 -36.97
C THR A 120 26.85 24.79 -37.15
N PHE A 121 26.32 24.19 -36.09
CA PHE A 121 24.90 23.85 -36.01
C PHE A 121 24.16 24.99 -35.29
N ASP A 122 23.07 25.44 -35.89
CA ASP A 122 22.28 26.59 -35.46
C ASP A 122 21.50 26.26 -34.18
N THR A 123 22.22 26.29 -33.05
CA THR A 123 21.74 25.85 -31.73
C THR A 123 20.65 26.73 -31.14
N GLN A 124 20.47 27.95 -31.68
CA GLN A 124 19.44 28.90 -31.28
C GLN A 124 18.01 28.43 -31.61
N LYS A 125 17.83 27.57 -32.61
CA LYS A 125 16.51 27.00 -32.92
C LYS A 125 16.09 25.88 -31.97
N ILE A 126 17.05 25.19 -31.38
CA ILE A 126 16.82 24.00 -30.55
C ILE A 126 16.67 24.40 -29.08
N ILE A 127 17.51 25.32 -28.60
CA ILE A 127 17.35 25.96 -27.27
C ILE A 127 16.40 27.16 -27.34
N THR A 128 15.13 26.90 -27.63
CA THR A 128 14.11 27.90 -27.33
C THR A 128 13.59 27.70 -25.91
N PRO A 129 13.12 28.78 -25.23
CA PRO A 129 12.54 28.67 -23.88
C PRO A 129 11.39 27.66 -23.83
N THR A 130 10.63 27.55 -24.92
CA THR A 130 9.53 26.59 -25.07
C THR A 130 10.02 25.14 -25.00
N THR A 131 11.13 24.79 -25.67
CA THR A 131 11.69 23.44 -25.62
C THR A 131 12.21 23.07 -24.23
N ILE A 132 12.89 23.99 -23.55
CA ILE A 132 13.37 23.79 -22.18
C ILE A 132 12.19 23.58 -21.22
N ASN A 133 11.14 24.39 -21.34
CA ASN A 133 9.96 24.29 -20.49
C ASN A 133 9.21 22.97 -20.72
N ILE A 134 9.06 22.52 -21.97
CA ILE A 134 8.47 21.21 -22.27
C ILE A 134 9.30 20.08 -21.67
N PHE A 135 10.63 20.15 -21.83
CA PHE A 135 11.54 19.16 -21.24
C PHE A 135 11.41 19.09 -19.72
N LEU A 136 11.46 20.23 -19.03
CA LEU A 136 11.29 20.31 -17.57
C LEU A 136 9.90 19.82 -17.12
N PHE A 137 8.86 20.08 -17.90
CA PHE A 137 7.50 19.64 -17.57
C PHE A 137 7.37 18.11 -17.63
N VAL A 138 7.95 17.49 -18.67
CA VAL A 138 8.02 16.03 -18.79
C VAL A 138 8.85 15.42 -17.65
N ASP A 139 9.99 16.03 -17.32
CA ASP A 139 10.88 15.58 -16.26
C ASP A 139 10.21 15.66 -14.88
N LEU A 140 9.43 16.73 -14.62
CA LEU A 140 8.65 16.90 -13.40
C LEU A 140 7.54 15.85 -13.27
N ILE A 141 6.84 15.53 -14.35
CA ILE A 141 5.81 14.47 -14.36
C ILE A 141 6.46 13.11 -14.06
N LEU A 142 7.58 12.79 -14.74
CA LEU A 142 8.33 11.56 -14.47
C LEU A 142 8.84 11.49 -13.03
N GLY A 143 9.37 12.60 -12.51
CA GLY A 143 9.83 12.72 -11.13
C GLY A 143 8.71 12.49 -10.13
N LEU A 144 7.51 13.01 -10.39
CA LEU A 144 6.34 12.79 -9.52
C LEU A 144 5.89 11.32 -9.53
N ILE A 145 5.85 10.69 -10.70
CA ILE A 145 5.54 9.25 -10.82
C ILE A 145 6.59 8.41 -10.09
N PHE A 146 7.87 8.78 -10.22
CA PHE A 146 8.97 8.10 -9.53
C PHE A 146 8.88 8.25 -8.01
N ILE A 147 8.55 9.45 -7.52
CA ILE A 147 8.33 9.72 -6.10
C ILE A 147 7.13 8.93 -5.57
N ASP A 148 6.00 8.91 -6.27
CA ASP A 148 4.83 8.11 -5.86
C ASP A 148 5.19 6.62 -5.79
N TYR A 149 5.91 6.12 -6.79
CA TYR A 149 6.42 4.75 -6.81
C TYR A 149 7.37 4.47 -5.64
N TYR A 150 8.32 5.38 -5.35
CA TYR A 150 9.28 5.25 -4.26
C TYR A 150 8.60 5.27 -2.88
N LEU A 151 7.63 6.15 -2.66
CA LEU A 151 6.86 6.23 -1.42
C LEU A 151 6.01 4.98 -1.21
N ARG A 152 5.37 4.44 -2.26
CA ARG A 152 4.58 3.20 -2.18
C ARG A 152 5.44 2.01 -1.75
N LYS A 153 6.68 1.93 -2.22
CA LYS A 153 7.65 0.90 -1.81
C LYS A 153 8.10 1.01 -0.35
N ARG A 154 8.13 2.23 0.22
CA ARG A 154 8.42 2.42 1.65
C ARG A 154 7.25 2.03 2.54
N LYS A 155 6.01 2.35 2.13
CA LYS A 155 4.80 1.95 2.89
C LYS A 155 4.67 0.43 2.98
N SER A 156 5.00 -0.32 1.93
CA SER A 156 4.98 -1.79 1.99
C SER A 156 6.06 -2.39 2.89
N LYS A 157 7.18 -1.71 3.11
CA LYS A 157 8.24 -2.18 4.02
C LYS A 157 7.91 -1.85 5.47
N PHE A 158 7.29 -0.70 5.73
CA PHE A 158 6.88 -0.29 7.07
C PHE A 158 5.79 -1.20 7.67
N LEU A 159 4.93 -1.80 6.84
CA LEU A 159 3.91 -2.78 7.27
C LEU A 159 4.45 -4.20 7.52
N ILE A 160 5.75 -4.46 7.26
CA ILE A 160 6.39 -5.76 7.47
C ILE A 160 7.33 -5.72 8.71
N ASP A 161 7.77 -4.52 9.12
CA ASP A 161 8.72 -4.31 10.24
C ASP A 161 8.04 -3.91 11.56
N GLU A 162 6.72 -4.08 11.72
CA GLU A 162 6.05 -4.03 13.03
C GLU A 162 5.88 -5.48 13.54
N PRO A 163 6.89 -6.05 14.24
CA PRO A 163 6.64 -7.23 15.04
C PRO A 163 5.68 -6.80 16.15
N ALA A 164 4.53 -7.48 16.22
CA ALA A 164 3.70 -7.52 17.40
C ALA A 164 4.60 -7.74 18.63
N ALA A 165 4.72 -6.71 19.45
CA ALA A 165 5.33 -6.73 20.77
C ALA A 165 4.25 -6.35 21.78
#